data_AF-X1P5D8-F1
#
_entry.id   AF-X1P5D8-F1
#
_cell.length_a   1.000
_cell.length_b   1.000
_cell.length_c   1.000
_cell.angle_alpha   90.00
_cell.angle_beta   90.00
_cell.angle_gamma   90.00
#
_symmetry.space_group_name_H-M   'P 1'
#
loop_
_entity.id
_entity.type
_entity.pdbx_description
1 polymer ?
#
loop_
_entity_poly.entity_id
_entity_poly.type
_entity_poly.pdbx_seq_one_letter_code
_entity_poly.pdbx_strand_id
1 'polypeptide(L)'
;IDKLEGINYKIGESQAPVVTDNTLAYLEAKVIQQVDVGTHTIFIAELVGADVIKEGEPMTYAYYHQVKRGTTPKTAPVYIERKKEAVTKMAKYECTVCGYVYDPELGDPDGGIAPGTPFEEIPDDWVCPVCGAAKSDFERID
;
A
#
# COMPACT_ATOMS: atom_id res chain seq x y z
N ILE A 1 4.71 -26.80 -9.94
CA ILE A 1 5.58 -25.60 -9.89
C ILE A 1 6.57 -25.84 -8.78
N ASP A 2 7.85 -25.98 -9.12
CA ASP A 2 8.90 -25.95 -8.13
C ASP A 2 9.13 -24.49 -7.74
N LYS A 3 8.91 -24.16 -6.47
CA LYS A 3 9.08 -22.80 -5.97
C LYS A 3 10.53 -22.50 -5.55
N LEU A 4 11.36 -23.52 -5.40
CA LEU A 4 12.76 -23.42 -5.00
C LEU A 4 13.71 -23.43 -6.21
N GLU A 5 13.23 -23.79 -7.39
CA GLU A 5 14.00 -23.69 -8.62
C GLU A 5 14.49 -22.26 -8.85
N GLY A 6 15.81 -22.07 -8.92
CA GLY A 6 16.46 -20.77 -9.10
C GLY A 6 16.51 -19.87 -7.87
N ILE A 7 16.11 -20.36 -6.69
CA ILE A 7 16.18 -19.62 -5.42
C ILE A 7 17.35 -20.11 -4.57
N ASN A 8 18.12 -19.20 -3.99
CA ASN A 8 19.15 -19.56 -3.03
C ASN A 8 18.53 -19.91 -1.67
N TYR A 9 18.91 -21.07 -1.14
CA TYR A 9 18.53 -21.54 0.19
C TYR A 9 19.63 -22.40 0.80
N LYS A 10 19.61 -22.59 2.12
CA LYS A 10 20.41 -23.57 2.86
C LYS A 10 19.49 -24.58 3.55
N ILE A 11 19.99 -25.76 3.87
CA ILE A 11 19.25 -26.72 4.71
C ILE A 11 19.50 -26.37 6.17
N GLY A 12 18.43 -26.10 6.91
CA GLY A 12 18.47 -25.77 8.32
C GLY A 12 18.60 -26.99 9.23
N GLU A 13 18.75 -26.75 10.53
CA GLU A 13 18.81 -27.81 11.57
C GLU A 13 17.54 -28.66 11.57
N SER A 14 16.40 -28.03 11.30
CA SER A 14 15.09 -28.67 11.16
C SER A 14 14.93 -29.51 9.89
N GLN A 15 15.96 -29.56 9.02
CA GLN A 15 15.91 -30.06 7.64
C GLN A 15 15.01 -29.25 6.69
N ALA A 16 14.39 -28.17 7.17
CA ALA A 16 13.63 -27.27 6.32
C ALA A 16 14.57 -26.38 5.48
N PRO A 17 14.19 -26.03 4.24
CA PRO A 17 14.93 -25.08 3.44
C PRO A 17 14.78 -23.66 4.01
N VAL A 18 15.90 -23.05 4.36
CA VAL A 18 16.00 -21.64 4.77
C VAL A 18 16.35 -20.81 3.53
N VAL A 19 15.36 -20.12 2.97
CA VAL A 19 15.55 -19.22 1.83
C VAL A 19 16.42 -18.03 2.24
N THR A 20 17.45 -17.72 1.45
CA THR A 20 18.40 -16.64 1.74
C THR A 20 18.20 -15.43 0.82
N ASP A 21 17.66 -15.64 -0.38
CA ASP A 21 17.29 -14.54 -1.27
C ASP A 21 16.24 -13.63 -0.62
N ASN A 22 16.44 -12.32 -0.74
CA ASN A 22 15.53 -11.28 -0.21
C ASN A 22 15.14 -11.44 1.27
N THR A 23 15.96 -12.14 2.07
CA THR A 23 15.68 -12.44 3.48
C THR A 23 16.63 -11.66 4.40
N LEU A 24 16.09 -10.96 5.40
CA LEU A 24 16.89 -10.22 6.39
C LEU A 24 17.31 -11.12 7.55
N ALA A 25 16.40 -11.94 8.04
CA ALA A 25 16.59 -12.87 9.15
C ALA A 25 15.67 -14.09 8.97
N TYR A 26 15.99 -15.20 9.62
CA TYR A 26 15.15 -16.39 9.63
C TYR A 26 14.98 -16.94 11.04
N LEU A 27 13.90 -17.70 11.22
CA LEU A 27 13.61 -18.50 12.40
C LEU A 27 13.28 -19.92 11.92
N GLU A 28 13.89 -20.91 12.54
CA GLU A 28 13.58 -22.33 12.37
C GLU A 28 12.92 -22.84 13.64
N ALA A 29 11.81 -23.56 13.48
CA ALA A 29 11.06 -24.05 14.61
C ALA A 29 10.57 -25.48 14.39
N LYS A 30 10.55 -26.26 15.48
CA LYS A 30 9.98 -27.60 15.53
C LYS A 30 8.58 -27.52 16.11
N VAL A 31 7.57 -27.93 15.33
CA VAL A 31 6.17 -27.92 15.77
C VAL A 31 5.99 -28.82 16.99
N ILE A 32 5.43 -28.27 18.06
CA ILE A 32 5.10 -29.00 19.30
C ILE A 32 3.59 -29.12 19.51
N GLN A 33 2.79 -28.23 18.92
CA GLN A 33 1.34 -28.26 19.00
C GLN A 33 0.69 -27.65 17.76
N GLN A 34 -0.51 -28.13 17.43
CA GLN A 34 -1.35 -27.62 16.34
C GLN A 34 -2.74 -27.33 16.91
N VAL A 35 -3.30 -26.18 16.58
CA VAL A 35 -4.63 -25.75 17.00
C VAL A 35 -5.46 -25.46 15.76
N ASP A 36 -6.57 -26.19 15.60
CA ASP A 36 -7.53 -25.94 14.52
C ASP A 36 -8.36 -24.69 14.84
N VAL A 37 -8.40 -23.75 13.89
CA VAL A 37 -9.21 -22.53 13.96
C VAL A 37 -10.12 -22.38 12.74
N GLY A 38 -10.55 -23.51 12.17
CA GLY A 38 -11.52 -23.62 11.09
C GLY A 38 -10.87 -23.57 9.71
N THR A 39 -10.64 -22.37 9.16
CA THR A 39 -10.02 -22.21 7.83
C THR A 39 -8.49 -22.31 7.85
N HIS A 40 -7.89 -22.33 9.05
CA HIS A 40 -6.46 -22.35 9.27
C HIS A 40 -6.10 -23.26 10.45
N THR A 41 -4.83 -23.64 10.50
CA THR A 41 -4.20 -24.29 11.66
C THR A 41 -3.15 -23.36 12.22
N ILE A 42 -3.23 -23.06 13.53
CA ILE A 42 -2.16 -22.37 14.25
C ILE A 42 -1.15 -23.42 14.68
N PHE A 43 0.10 -23.26 14.24
CA PHE A 43 1.22 -24.08 14.68
C PHE A 43 1.95 -23.38 15.84
N ILE A 44 2.08 -24.05 16.97
CA ILE A 44 2.91 -23.63 18.10
C ILE A 44 4.17 -24.48 18.05
N ALA A 45 5.32 -23.81 18.02
CA ALA A 45 6.59 -24.45 17.72
C ALA A 45 7.70 -23.94 18.66
N GLU A 46 8.63 -24.82 18.97
CA GLU A 46 9.86 -24.51 19.71
C GLU A 46 10.92 -24.02 18.73
N LEU A 47 11.60 -22.91 19.04
CA LEU A 47 12.66 -22.36 18.21
C LEU A 47 13.91 -23.24 18.30
N VAL A 48 14.40 -23.74 17.17
CA VAL A 48 15.59 -24.59 17.09
C VAL A 48 16.76 -23.91 16.37
N GLY A 49 16.51 -22.84 15.62
CA GLY A 49 17.56 -22.06 14.97
C GLY A 49 17.08 -20.67 14.62
N ALA A 50 17.99 -19.70 14.59
CA ALA A 50 17.70 -18.33 14.18
C ALA A 50 19.00 -17.64 13.76
N ASP A 51 18.91 -16.74 12.79
CA ASP A 51 20.04 -15.88 12.43
C ASP A 51 19.57 -14.61 11.72
N VAL A 52 20.41 -13.57 11.78
CA VAL A 52 20.26 -12.35 10.99
C VAL A 52 21.23 -12.43 9.82
N ILE A 53 20.71 -12.60 8.61
CA ILE A 53 21.51 -12.76 7.38
C ILE A 53 22.07 -11.42 6.92
N LYS A 54 21.30 -10.33 7.04
CA LYS A 54 21.72 -8.98 6.69
C LYS A 54 20.85 -7.91 7.34
N GLU A 55 21.43 -6.74 7.52
CA GLU A 55 20.70 -5.55 7.93
C GLU A 55 19.86 -4.97 6.77
N GLY A 56 18.73 -4.37 7.11
CA GLY A 56 17.83 -3.74 6.15
C GLY A 56 16.46 -3.44 6.75
N GLU A 57 15.62 -2.76 5.98
CA GLU A 57 14.25 -2.46 6.37
C GLU A 57 13.33 -3.65 6.04
N PRO A 58 12.64 -4.25 7.03
CA PRO A 58 11.75 -5.37 6.78
C PRO A 58 10.53 -4.93 5.96
N MET A 59 10.11 -5.77 5.03
CA MET A 59 8.88 -5.52 4.28
C MET A 59 7.68 -5.62 5.22
N THR A 60 6.98 -4.52 5.42
CA THR A 60 5.71 -4.53 6.15
C THR A 60 4.58 -5.01 5.26
N TYR A 61 3.56 -5.61 5.87
CA TYR A 61 2.36 -6.00 5.16
C TYR A 61 1.61 -4.79 4.56
N ALA A 62 1.64 -3.63 5.26
CA ALA A 62 1.07 -2.38 4.74
C ALA A 62 1.78 -1.94 3.44
N TYR A 63 3.11 -1.98 3.41
CA TYR A 63 3.91 -1.65 2.22
C TYR A 63 3.62 -2.59 1.04
N TYR A 64 3.52 -3.90 1.28
CA TYR A 64 3.17 -4.87 0.24
C TYR A 64 1.85 -4.53 -0.47
N HIS A 65 0.83 -4.12 0.30
CA HIS A 65 -0.48 -3.75 -0.23
C HIS A 65 -0.51 -2.38 -0.92
N GLN A 66 0.12 -1.38 -0.31
CA GLN A 66 0.04 0.01 -0.78
C GLN A 66 0.98 0.27 -1.96
N VAL A 67 2.19 -0.28 -1.90
CA VAL A 67 3.26 0.05 -2.85
C VAL A 67 3.46 -1.06 -3.89
N LYS A 68 3.61 -2.32 -3.44
CA LYS A 68 3.82 -3.44 -4.38
C LYS A 68 2.55 -3.84 -5.13
N ARG A 69 1.39 -3.26 -4.78
CA ARG A 69 0.06 -3.60 -5.33
C ARG A 69 -0.20 -5.11 -5.28
N GLY A 70 0.38 -5.77 -4.28
CA GLY A 70 0.21 -7.20 -4.07
C GLY A 70 -1.24 -7.50 -3.73
N THR A 71 -1.78 -8.59 -4.27
CA THR A 71 -3.14 -9.02 -3.94
C THR A 71 -3.06 -10.03 -2.81
N THR A 72 -3.90 -9.88 -1.79
CA THR A 72 -4.07 -10.97 -0.82
C THR A 72 -5.20 -11.89 -1.21
N PRO A 73 -4.98 -13.22 -1.11
CA PRO A 73 -6.05 -14.19 -1.25
C PRO A 73 -7.16 -13.90 -0.24
N LYS A 74 -8.42 -14.11 -0.65
CA LYS A 74 -9.59 -13.98 0.23
C LYS A 74 -9.53 -14.89 1.46
N THR A 75 -8.72 -15.94 1.40
CA THR A 75 -8.54 -16.89 2.49
C THR A 75 -7.51 -16.44 3.52
N ALA A 76 -6.77 -15.34 3.33
CA ALA A 76 -5.77 -14.91 4.32
C ALA A 76 -6.44 -14.35 5.60
N PRO A 77 -5.94 -14.63 6.81
CA PRO A 77 -6.54 -14.16 8.07
C PRO A 77 -6.43 -12.63 8.24
N VAL A 78 -5.48 -12.01 7.53
CA VAL A 78 -5.27 -10.55 7.42
C VAL A 78 -5.96 -9.96 6.18
N TYR A 79 -6.83 -10.72 5.51
CA TYR A 79 -7.66 -10.19 4.44
C TYR A 79 -8.68 -9.22 5.04
N ILE A 80 -8.39 -7.94 4.91
CA ILE A 80 -9.37 -6.89 5.13
C ILE A 80 -10.07 -6.73 3.79
N GLU A 81 -11.38 -6.99 3.73
CA GLU A 81 -12.19 -6.48 2.63
C GLU A 81 -12.03 -4.96 2.67
N ARG A 82 -11.10 -4.44 1.85
CA ARG A 82 -11.19 -3.05 1.45
C ARG A 82 -12.52 -2.96 0.73
N LYS A 83 -13.54 -2.41 1.39
CA LYS A 83 -14.56 -1.65 0.66
C LYS A 83 -13.73 -0.80 -0.29
N LYS A 84 -13.85 -1.06 -1.59
CA LYS A 84 -13.63 -0.01 -2.56
C LYS A 84 -14.65 1.05 -2.15
N GLU A 85 -14.26 1.94 -1.25
CA GLU A 85 -14.72 3.30 -1.39
C GLU A 85 -14.36 3.60 -2.84
N ALA A 86 -15.41 3.77 -3.64
CA ALA A 86 -15.23 4.34 -4.93
C ALA A 86 -14.48 5.63 -4.65
N VAL A 87 -13.17 5.65 -4.93
CA VAL A 87 -12.48 6.89 -5.18
C VAL A 87 -13.18 7.37 -6.44
N THR A 88 -14.27 8.12 -6.25
CA THR A 88 -14.76 9.04 -7.26
C THR A 88 -13.53 9.83 -7.63
N LYS A 89 -12.94 9.51 -8.78
CA LYS A 89 -11.82 10.23 -9.37
C LYS A 89 -12.24 11.70 -9.30
N MET A 90 -11.67 12.45 -8.37
CA MET A 90 -12.09 13.83 -8.11
C MET A 90 -11.77 14.59 -9.39
N ALA A 91 -12.78 15.19 -9.99
CA ALA A 91 -12.62 15.77 -11.30
C ALA A 91 -11.67 16.95 -11.23
N LYS A 92 -10.77 17.06 -12.21
CA LYS A 92 -9.89 18.22 -12.33
C LYS A 92 -10.68 19.33 -13.02
N TYR A 93 -10.27 20.56 -12.77
CA TYR A 93 -10.93 21.73 -13.33
C TYR A 93 -9.91 22.63 -14.01
N GLU A 94 -10.18 23.04 -15.23
CA GLU A 94 -9.32 23.93 -16.02
C GLU A 94 -9.91 25.34 -16.06
N CYS A 95 -9.08 26.33 -15.75
CA CYS A 95 -9.42 27.72 -15.89
C CYS A 95 -9.56 28.06 -17.38
N THR A 96 -10.76 28.46 -17.81
CA THR A 96 -11.04 28.82 -19.21
C THR A 96 -10.32 30.10 -19.66
N VAL A 97 -9.79 30.89 -18.72
CA VAL A 97 -9.07 32.15 -18.99
C VAL A 97 -7.59 31.92 -19.30
N CYS A 98 -6.91 31.05 -18.54
CA CYS A 98 -5.45 30.88 -18.63
C CYS A 98 -4.97 29.43 -18.76
N GLY A 99 -5.86 28.43 -18.72
CA GLY A 99 -5.50 27.01 -18.81
C GLY A 99 -4.88 26.42 -17.54
N TYR A 100 -4.94 27.12 -16.40
CA TYR A 100 -4.50 26.53 -15.12
C TYR A 100 -5.41 25.37 -14.74
N VAL A 101 -4.83 24.22 -14.40
CA VAL A 101 -5.58 23.03 -13.97
C VAL A 101 -5.50 22.89 -12.46
N TYR A 102 -6.65 23.01 -11.80
CA TYR A 102 -6.82 22.62 -10.41
C TYR A 102 -6.88 21.09 -10.32
N ASP A 103 -5.95 20.51 -9.58
CA ASP A 103 -5.91 19.10 -9.24
C ASP A 103 -6.31 18.91 -7.77
N PRO A 104 -7.46 18.30 -7.46
CA PRO A 104 -7.88 18.06 -6.09
C PRO A 104 -6.85 17.29 -5.27
N GLU A 105 -6.01 16.43 -5.89
CA GLU A 105 -4.96 15.71 -5.17
C GLU A 105 -3.83 16.63 -4.67
N LEU A 106 -3.59 17.73 -5.39
CA LEU A 106 -2.57 18.72 -5.04
C LEU A 106 -3.13 19.88 -4.23
N GLY A 107 -4.40 20.24 -4.44
CA GLY A 107 -5.00 21.45 -3.88
C GLY A 107 -4.34 22.72 -4.42
N ASP A 108 -4.49 23.81 -3.67
CA ASP A 108 -3.77 25.08 -3.87
C ASP A 108 -3.33 25.64 -2.50
N PRO A 109 -2.26 25.10 -1.89
CA PRO A 109 -1.85 25.49 -0.54
C PRO A 109 -1.49 26.98 -0.41
N ASP A 110 -0.96 27.58 -1.47
CA ASP A 110 -0.62 29.01 -1.52
C ASP A 110 -1.90 29.88 -1.51
N GLY A 111 -2.97 29.40 -2.14
CA GLY A 111 -4.32 29.96 -2.08
C GLY A 111 -5.17 29.48 -0.89
N GLY A 112 -4.59 28.74 0.07
CA GLY A 112 -5.28 28.28 1.28
C GLY A 112 -6.14 27.01 1.11
N ILE A 113 -6.03 26.32 -0.03
CA ILE A 113 -6.77 25.09 -0.34
C ILE A 113 -5.87 23.88 -0.10
N ALA A 114 -6.23 23.04 0.86
CA ALA A 114 -5.42 21.88 1.20
C ALA A 114 -5.43 20.80 0.10
N PRO A 115 -4.35 20.00 -0.04
CA PRO A 115 -4.38 18.80 -0.88
C PRO A 115 -5.50 17.85 -0.46
N GLY A 116 -6.20 17.28 -1.44
CA GLY A 116 -7.37 16.42 -1.24
C GLY A 116 -8.72 17.16 -1.24
N THR A 117 -8.76 18.48 -1.47
CA THR A 117 -10.00 19.26 -1.47
C THR A 117 -10.71 19.17 -2.83
N PRO A 118 -11.96 18.69 -2.93
CA PRO A 118 -12.73 18.74 -4.17
C PRO A 118 -12.94 20.17 -4.66
N PHE A 119 -12.97 20.39 -5.98
CA PHE A 119 -13.19 21.73 -6.53
C PHE A 119 -14.51 22.34 -6.07
N GLU A 120 -15.53 21.49 -5.89
CA GLU A 120 -16.85 21.87 -5.39
C GLU A 120 -16.80 22.43 -3.96
N GLU A 121 -15.84 21.99 -3.14
CA GLU A 121 -15.67 22.42 -1.74
C GLU A 121 -14.76 23.64 -1.57
N ILE A 122 -14.12 24.11 -2.64
CA ILE A 122 -13.33 25.35 -2.61
C ILE A 122 -14.26 26.53 -2.27
N PRO A 123 -13.87 27.48 -1.42
CA PRO A 123 -14.62 28.71 -1.20
C PRO A 123 -14.86 29.53 -2.49
N ASP A 124 -16.01 30.19 -2.62
CA ASP A 124 -16.35 30.95 -3.84
C ASP A 124 -15.50 32.23 -4.02
N ASP A 125 -14.84 32.69 -2.96
CA ASP A 125 -13.89 33.80 -2.97
C ASP A 125 -12.47 33.38 -3.40
N TRP A 126 -12.22 32.08 -3.58
CA TRP A 126 -10.99 31.61 -4.19
C TRP A 126 -10.92 32.01 -5.66
N VAL A 127 -9.71 32.41 -6.07
CA VAL A 127 -9.41 32.85 -7.43
C VAL A 127 -8.27 32.03 -8.01
N CYS A 128 -8.24 31.92 -9.33
CA CYS A 128 -7.17 31.23 -10.04
C CYS A 128 -5.80 31.81 -9.63
N PRO A 129 -4.84 31.00 -9.13
CA PRO A 129 -3.56 31.49 -8.65
C PRO A 129 -2.67 32.07 -9.77
N VAL A 130 -3.01 31.76 -11.03
CA VAL A 130 -2.25 32.23 -12.20
C VAL A 130 -2.77 33.57 -12.73
N CYS A 131 -4.09 33.77 -12.78
CA CYS A 131 -4.68 34.94 -13.47
C CYS A 131 -5.71 35.73 -12.65
N GLY A 132 -6.10 35.26 -11.46
CA GLY A 132 -7.10 35.91 -10.62
C GLY A 132 -8.55 35.76 -11.10
N ALA A 133 -8.82 34.91 -12.11
CA ALA A 133 -10.17 34.57 -12.55
C ALA A 133 -10.97 33.93 -11.40
N ALA A 134 -12.29 34.11 -11.41
CA ALA A 134 -13.14 33.58 -10.36
C ALA A 134 -13.28 32.06 -10.48
N LYS A 135 -13.66 31.39 -9.39
CA LYS A 135 -14.00 29.95 -9.39
C LYS A 135 -15.03 29.58 -10.48
N SER A 136 -15.93 30.50 -10.84
CA SER A 136 -16.92 30.30 -11.91
C SER A 136 -16.34 30.17 -13.32
N ASP A 137 -15.09 30.60 -13.53
CA ASP A 137 -14.42 30.57 -14.83
C ASP A 137 -13.66 29.24 -15.08
N PHE A 138 -13.96 28.21 -14.28
CA PHE A 138 -13.37 26.88 -14.40
C PHE A 138 -14.36 25.87 -14.95
N GLU A 139 -13.87 25.02 -15.85
CA GLU A 139 -14.64 23.92 -16.42
C GLU A 139 -14.04 22.56 -16.04
N ARG A 140 -14.92 21.60 -15.82
CA ARG A 140 -14.53 20.24 -15.44
C ARG A 140 -13.86 19.54 -16.62
N ILE A 141 -12.72 18.89 -16.37
CA ILE A 141 -12.01 18.06 -17.33
C ILE A 141 -11.94 16.60 -16.83
N ASP A 142 -12.11 15.64 -17.74
CA ASP A 142 -12.21 14.19 -17.45
C ASP A 142 -10.86 13.43 -17.52
#